data_AF-A0AAV0GBI4-F1
#
_entry.id   AF-A0AAV0GBI4-F1
#
_cell.length_a   1.000
_cell.length_b   1.000
_cell.length_c   1.000
_cell.angle_alpha   90.00
_cell.angle_beta   90.00
_cell.angle_gamma   90.00
#
_symmetry.space_group_name_H-M   'P 1'
#
loop_
_entity.id
_entity.type
_entity.pdbx_description
1 polymer ?
#
loop_
_entity_poly.entity_id
_entity_poly.type
_entity_poly.pdbx_seq_one_letter_code
_entity_poly.pdbx_strand_id
1 'polypeptide(L)'
;MGKARPREDGSTRADRKFEKKVQFYTKVKETVASLSAQKSITKKSKAQRKKKKLQAYDLSSLSEFLPDLEAPKQPPKRTELKLNCKNRQKLVVKEGNQLQAVIKHPAFQSNPMQAIFQHLQSMLPPEDKKPKQGIIKKRSSNGKKKKTKPQLMET
;
A
#
# COMPACT_ATOMS: atom_id res chain seq x y z
N MET A 1 -22.23 2.11 70.16
CA MET A 1 -22.82 0.77 70.40
C MET A 1 -22.37 -0.19 69.31
N GLY A 2 -21.15 -0.73 69.39
CA GLY A 2 -20.64 -1.70 68.42
C GLY A 2 -21.03 -3.12 68.84
N LYS A 3 -21.87 -3.80 68.05
CA LYS A 3 -22.22 -5.21 68.31
C LYS A 3 -21.00 -6.09 68.05
N ALA A 4 -20.48 -6.75 69.09
CA ALA A 4 -19.48 -7.79 68.95
C ALA A 4 -20.07 -8.98 68.18
N ARG A 5 -19.34 -9.48 67.17
CA ARG A 5 -19.68 -10.73 66.50
C ARG A 5 -19.49 -11.89 67.50
N PRO A 6 -20.37 -12.89 67.53
CA PRO A 6 -20.16 -14.05 68.41
C PRO A 6 -18.88 -14.76 67.96
N ARG A 7 -17.96 -15.01 68.90
CA ARG A 7 -16.87 -15.93 68.68
C ARG A 7 -17.47 -17.34 68.67
N GLU A 8 -17.32 -18.03 67.56
CA GLU A 8 -17.50 -19.49 67.44
C GLU A 8 -16.39 -20.17 68.27
N ASP A 9 -16.55 -20.16 69.59
CA ASP A 9 -15.67 -20.83 70.54
C ASP A 9 -16.18 -22.26 70.80
N GLY A 10 -16.04 -23.11 69.78
CA GLY A 10 -16.19 -24.57 69.89
C GLY A 10 -15.17 -25.37 69.07
N SER A 11 -14.43 -24.71 68.18
CA SER A 11 -13.46 -25.37 67.29
C SER A 11 -12.09 -25.47 67.95
N THR A 12 -11.54 -26.68 68.01
CA THR A 12 -10.18 -26.89 68.50
C THR A 12 -9.18 -26.18 67.57
N ARG A 13 -7.95 -25.96 68.06
CA ARG A 13 -6.87 -25.39 67.23
C ARG A 13 -6.63 -26.22 65.95
N ALA A 14 -6.91 -27.53 65.97
CA ALA A 14 -6.81 -28.40 64.82
C ALA A 14 -7.90 -28.10 63.78
N ASP A 15 -9.15 -27.93 64.21
CA ASP A 15 -10.29 -27.60 63.34
C ASP A 15 -10.07 -26.27 62.63
N ARG A 16 -9.59 -25.25 63.36
CA ARG A 16 -9.22 -23.94 62.77
C ARG A 16 -8.11 -24.05 61.72
N LYS A 17 -7.17 -24.98 61.87
CA LYS A 17 -6.12 -25.23 60.86
C LYS A 17 -6.67 -25.96 59.65
N PHE A 18 -7.57 -26.92 59.86
CA PHE A 18 -8.23 -27.66 58.80
C PHE A 18 -9.10 -26.73 57.95
N GLU A 19 -9.92 -25.89 58.58
CA GLU A 19 -10.77 -24.94 57.89
C GLU A 19 -9.98 -23.93 57.07
N LYS A 20 -8.85 -23.43 57.60
CA LYS A 20 -7.92 -22.59 56.82
C LYS A 20 -7.37 -23.29 55.58
N LYS A 21 -7.05 -24.59 55.67
CA LYS A 21 -6.60 -25.37 54.50
C LYS A 21 -7.73 -25.51 53.49
N VAL A 22 -8.95 -25.83 53.93
CA VAL A 22 -10.11 -25.92 53.03
C VAL A 22 -10.35 -24.60 52.31
N GLN A 23 -10.38 -23.48 53.03
CA GLN A 23 -10.54 -22.14 52.44
C GLN A 23 -9.42 -21.76 51.47
N PHE A 24 -8.20 -22.23 51.69
CA PHE A 24 -7.10 -22.02 50.76
C PHE A 24 -7.32 -22.79 49.46
N TYR A 25 -7.64 -24.08 49.54
CA TYR A 25 -7.85 -24.91 48.36
C TYR A 25 -9.07 -24.49 47.54
N THR A 26 -10.14 -24.01 48.18
CA THR A 26 -11.30 -23.46 47.46
C THR A 26 -10.91 -22.22 46.66
N LYS A 27 -10.21 -21.26 47.28
CA LYS A 27 -9.73 -20.04 46.59
C LYS A 27 -8.78 -20.35 45.44
N VAL A 28 -7.88 -21.32 45.59
CA VAL A 28 -6.99 -21.75 44.51
C VAL A 28 -7.78 -22.36 43.36
N LYS A 29 -8.78 -23.21 43.63
CA LYS A 29 -9.64 -23.79 42.59
C LYS A 29 -10.46 -22.72 41.86
N GLU A 30 -11.05 -21.78 42.58
CA GLU A 30 -11.84 -20.69 42.01
C GLU A 30 -11.01 -19.78 41.11
N THR A 31 -9.80 -19.41 41.53
CA THR A 31 -8.90 -18.56 40.73
C THR A 31 -8.42 -19.26 39.46
N VAL A 32 -8.09 -20.56 39.53
CA VAL A 32 -7.71 -21.36 38.35
C VAL A 32 -8.88 -21.47 37.36
N ALA A 33 -10.11 -21.67 37.84
CA ALA A 33 -11.31 -21.72 37.01
C ALA A 33 -11.63 -20.37 36.34
N SER A 34 -11.45 -19.26 37.05
CA SER A 34 -11.62 -17.90 36.49
C SER A 34 -10.60 -17.61 35.39
N LEU A 35 -9.32 -17.94 35.61
CA LEU A 35 -8.24 -17.74 34.63
C LEU A 35 -8.39 -18.63 33.39
N SER A 36 -8.94 -19.84 33.53
CA SER A 36 -9.18 -20.73 32.38
C SER A 36 -10.36 -20.25 31.52
N ALA A 37 -11.44 -19.76 32.14
CA ALA A 37 -12.59 -19.18 31.45
C ALA A 37 -12.23 -17.93 30.64
N GLN A 38 -11.32 -17.08 31.14
CA GLN A 38 -10.92 -15.84 30.45
C GLN A 38 -10.09 -16.09 29.17
N LYS A 39 -9.49 -17.28 29.00
CA LYS A 39 -8.69 -17.63 27.81
C LYS A 39 -9.54 -17.88 26.55
N SER A 40 -10.85 -18.13 26.69
CA SER A 40 -11.72 -18.47 25.54
C SER A 40 -12.34 -17.24 24.85
N ILE A 41 -12.42 -16.07 25.51
CA ILE A 41 -13.27 -14.96 25.06
C ILE A 41 -12.56 -13.94 24.13
N THR A 42 -11.22 -13.90 24.04
CA THR A 42 -10.52 -12.74 23.42
C THR A 42 -9.81 -12.96 22.08
N LYS A 43 -9.82 -14.16 21.48
CA LYS A 43 -9.10 -14.38 20.21
C LYS A 43 -10.01 -14.22 18.99
N LYS A 44 -10.41 -12.98 18.65
CA LYS A 44 -10.86 -12.69 17.27
C LYS A 44 -9.70 -13.00 16.32
N SER A 45 -9.86 -14.02 15.48
CA SER A 45 -8.77 -14.57 14.69
C SER A 45 -8.26 -13.53 13.68
N LYS A 46 -6.94 -13.39 13.57
CA LYS A 46 -6.29 -12.47 12.61
C LYS A 46 -6.75 -12.73 11.16
N ALA A 47 -7.23 -13.94 10.86
CA ALA A 47 -7.75 -14.33 9.56
C ALA A 47 -9.03 -13.58 9.16
N GLN A 48 -9.98 -13.40 10.09
CA GLN A 48 -11.24 -12.70 9.78
C GLN A 48 -11.00 -11.20 9.46
N ARG A 49 -10.05 -10.57 10.15
CA ARG A 49 -9.65 -9.17 9.88
C ARG A 49 -8.97 -9.00 8.52
N LYS A 50 -8.23 -10.01 8.03
CA LYS A 50 -7.61 -10.00 6.70
C LYS A 50 -8.65 -10.15 5.58
N LYS A 51 -9.65 -11.01 5.75
CA LYS A 51 -10.73 -11.23 4.76
C LYS A 51 -11.54 -9.95 4.49
N LYS A 52 -11.91 -9.20 5.55
CA LYS A 52 -12.62 -7.92 5.41
C LYS A 52 -11.81 -6.85 4.66
N LYS A 53 -10.48 -6.85 4.80
CA LYS A 53 -9.62 -5.93 4.04
C LYS A 53 -9.60 -6.26 2.56
N LEU A 54 -9.58 -7.54 2.18
CA LEU A 54 -9.56 -7.93 0.76
C LEU A 54 -10.84 -7.54 0.03
N GLN A 55 -12.01 -7.67 0.67
CA GLN A 55 -13.28 -7.26 0.06
C GLN A 55 -13.42 -5.75 -0.12
N ALA A 56 -12.83 -4.94 0.76
CA ALA A 56 -12.87 -3.48 0.63
C ALA A 56 -12.07 -2.94 -0.57
N TYR A 57 -11.20 -3.75 -1.17
CA TYR A 57 -10.43 -3.40 -2.36
C TYR A 57 -10.89 -4.16 -3.60
N ASP A 58 -12.08 -4.77 -3.58
CA ASP A 58 -12.66 -5.37 -4.77
C ASP A 58 -13.20 -4.25 -5.67
N LEU A 59 -12.57 -4.09 -6.83
CA LEU A 59 -12.88 -3.06 -7.82
C LEU A 59 -13.67 -3.63 -9.01
N SER A 60 -14.22 -4.84 -8.88
CA SER A 60 -14.92 -5.52 -9.97
C SER A 60 -16.12 -4.71 -10.48
N SER A 61 -16.77 -3.89 -9.65
CA SER A 61 -17.87 -3.01 -10.09
C SER A 61 -17.45 -1.88 -11.02
N LEU A 62 -16.14 -1.57 -11.14
CA LEU A 62 -15.65 -0.56 -12.07
C LEU A 62 -15.65 -1.04 -13.52
N SER A 63 -15.68 -2.35 -13.78
CA SER A 63 -15.69 -2.87 -15.15
C SER A 63 -16.97 -2.51 -15.91
N GLU A 64 -18.09 -2.29 -15.21
CA GLU A 64 -19.37 -1.90 -15.81
C GLU A 64 -19.35 -0.49 -16.42
N PHE A 65 -18.43 0.37 -15.95
CA PHE A 65 -18.34 1.78 -16.37
C PHE A 65 -17.20 2.04 -17.35
N LEU A 66 -16.29 1.09 -17.52
CA LEU A 66 -15.17 1.21 -18.44
C LEU A 66 -15.58 0.59 -19.79
N PRO A 67 -15.10 1.14 -20.92
CA PRO A 67 -15.19 0.42 -22.19
C PRO A 67 -14.58 -0.97 -22.03
N ASP A 68 -15.16 -1.98 -22.68
CA ASP A 68 -14.61 -3.34 -22.77
C ASP A 68 -13.27 -3.29 -23.50
N LEU A 69 -12.23 -2.88 -22.78
CA LEU A 69 -10.85 -2.95 -23.23
C LEU A 69 -10.44 -4.41 -23.04
N GLU A 70 -10.12 -5.07 -24.15
CA GLU A 70 -9.51 -6.40 -24.19
C GLU A 70 -8.55 -6.55 -23.01
N ALA A 71 -8.96 -7.39 -22.04
CA ALA A 71 -8.23 -7.53 -20.80
C ALA A 71 -6.77 -7.84 -21.14
N PRO A 72 -5.79 -7.10 -20.59
CA PRO A 72 -4.40 -7.37 -20.90
C PRO A 72 -4.12 -8.86 -20.64
N LYS A 73 -3.65 -9.59 -21.67
CA LYS A 73 -3.35 -11.04 -21.62
C LYS A 73 -2.36 -11.42 -20.52
N GLN A 74 -1.76 -10.44 -19.86
CA GLN A 74 -0.91 -10.63 -18.71
C GLN A 74 -1.54 -9.92 -17.51
N PRO A 75 -1.70 -10.61 -16.36
CA PRO A 75 -2.11 -9.94 -15.15
C PRO A 75 -1.14 -8.77 -14.90
N PRO A 76 -1.63 -7.58 -14.52
CA PRO A 76 -0.75 -6.49 -14.15
C PRO A 76 0.21 -7.05 -13.11
N LYS A 77 1.53 -6.93 -13.36
CA LYS A 77 2.55 -7.34 -12.40
C LYS A 77 2.24 -6.58 -11.12
N ARG A 78 1.58 -7.26 -10.17
CA ARG A 78 1.29 -6.73 -8.85
C ARG A 78 2.66 -6.52 -8.22
N THR A 79 3.17 -5.31 -8.36
CA THR A 79 4.34 -4.91 -7.60
C THR A 79 3.83 -4.84 -6.18
N GLU A 80 3.99 -5.94 -5.44
CA GLU A 80 3.89 -5.94 -3.99
C GLU A 80 5.02 -5.02 -3.51
N LEU A 81 4.79 -3.71 -3.58
CA LEU A 81 5.70 -2.69 -3.09
C LEU A 81 5.64 -2.79 -1.57
N LYS A 82 6.35 -3.79 -1.03
CA LYS A 82 6.68 -3.89 0.39
C LYS A 82 7.60 -2.72 0.69
N LEU A 83 6.98 -1.58 1.00
CA LEU A 83 7.66 -0.34 1.33
C LEU A 83 8.28 -0.46 2.72
N ASN A 84 9.54 -0.90 2.76
CA ASN A 84 10.38 -0.84 3.96
C ASN A 84 10.70 0.64 4.31
N CYS A 85 11.11 0.91 5.56
CA CYS A 85 11.40 2.27 6.02
C CYS A 85 12.45 3.01 5.17
N LYS A 86 13.52 2.32 4.75
CA LYS A 86 14.58 2.88 3.89
C LYS A 86 14.05 3.24 2.50
N ASN A 87 13.20 2.42 1.92
CA ASN A 87 12.58 2.61 0.62
C ASN A 87 11.58 3.76 0.67
N ARG A 88 10.86 3.93 1.79
CA ARG A 88 9.98 5.09 2.00
C ARG A 88 10.77 6.39 2.02
N GLN A 89 11.88 6.43 2.76
CA GLN A 89 12.74 7.62 2.79
C GLN A 89 13.29 7.94 1.40
N LYS A 90 13.77 6.92 0.66
CA LYS A 90 14.21 7.10 -0.73
C LYS A 90 13.09 7.62 -1.64
N LEU A 91 11.87 7.13 -1.48
CA LEU A 91 10.71 7.60 -2.22
C LEU A 91 10.44 9.07 -1.90
N VAL A 92 10.38 9.45 -0.63
CA VAL A 92 10.16 10.85 -0.22
C VAL A 92 11.21 11.78 -0.82
N VAL A 93 12.49 11.39 -0.80
CA VAL A 93 13.56 12.20 -1.42
C VAL A 93 13.39 12.31 -2.93
N LYS A 94 13.04 11.20 -3.61
CA LYS A 94 12.80 11.20 -5.06
C LYS A 94 11.64 12.11 -5.46
N GLU A 95 10.49 11.95 -4.81
CA GLU A 95 9.29 12.75 -5.08
C GLU A 95 9.53 14.23 -4.73
N GLY A 96 10.23 14.51 -3.62
CA GLY A 96 10.63 15.87 -3.25
C GLY A 96 11.51 16.53 -4.30
N ASN A 97 12.49 15.79 -4.84
CA ASN A 97 13.36 16.30 -5.91
C ASN A 97 12.58 16.54 -7.21
N GLN A 98 11.64 15.66 -7.58
CA GLN A 98 10.79 15.85 -8.76
C GLN A 98 9.91 17.09 -8.61
N LEU A 99 9.26 17.25 -7.45
CA LEU A 99 8.44 18.43 -7.18
C LEU A 99 9.26 19.72 -7.24
N GLN A 100 10.46 19.73 -6.65
CA GLN A 100 11.38 20.87 -6.73
C GLN A 100 11.78 21.18 -8.17
N ALA A 101 12.00 20.17 -9.00
CA ALA A 101 12.30 20.38 -10.42
C ALA A 101 11.13 21.03 -11.16
N VAL A 102 9.89 20.60 -10.89
CA VAL A 102 8.68 21.20 -11.48
C VAL A 102 8.51 22.66 -11.03
N ILE A 103 8.67 22.95 -9.74
CA ILE A 103 8.55 24.31 -9.19
C ILE A 103 9.60 25.26 -9.77
N LYS A 104 10.83 24.76 -9.98
CA LYS A 104 11.93 25.55 -10.57
C LYS A 104 11.83 25.73 -12.08
N HIS A 105 10.94 24.99 -12.75
CA HIS A 105 10.87 25.01 -14.21
C HIS A 105 10.15 26.27 -14.72
N PRO A 106 10.73 27.02 -15.67
CA PRO A 106 10.19 28.32 -16.10
C PRO A 106 8.80 28.21 -16.71
N ALA A 107 8.50 27.14 -17.45
CA ALA A 107 7.15 26.95 -18.02
C ALA A 107 6.06 26.79 -16.93
N PHE A 108 6.40 26.21 -15.77
CA PHE A 108 5.47 26.06 -14.65
C PHE A 108 5.30 27.37 -13.85
N GLN A 109 6.31 28.25 -13.88
CA GLN A 109 6.23 29.58 -13.26
C GLN A 109 5.39 30.56 -14.10
N SER A 110 5.50 30.49 -15.43
CA SER A 110 4.78 31.40 -16.33
C SER A 110 3.33 30.98 -16.55
N ASN A 111 3.08 29.71 -16.89
CA ASN A 111 1.73 29.19 -17.09
C ASN A 111 1.64 27.70 -16.71
N PRO A 112 1.31 27.39 -15.45
CA PRO A 112 1.29 26.01 -14.96
C PRO A 112 0.26 25.15 -15.70
N MET A 113 -0.89 25.71 -16.08
CA MET A 113 -1.95 24.98 -16.79
C MET A 113 -1.50 24.52 -18.17
N GLN A 114 -0.84 25.41 -18.92
CA GLN A 114 -0.31 25.08 -20.25
C GLN A 114 0.83 24.06 -20.18
N ALA A 115 1.72 24.19 -19.19
CA ALA A 115 2.82 23.26 -18.99
C ALA A 115 2.32 21.84 -18.66
N ILE A 116 1.29 21.72 -17.81
CA ILE A 116 0.63 20.45 -17.53
C ILE A 116 0.01 19.87 -18.80
N PHE A 117 -0.73 20.67 -19.57
CA PHE A 117 -1.37 20.21 -20.80
C PHE A 117 -0.34 19.69 -21.81
N GLN A 118 0.76 20.42 -22.03
CA GLN A 118 1.84 19.99 -22.89
C GLN A 118 2.50 18.70 -22.39
N HIS A 119 2.74 18.58 -21.09
CA HIS A 119 3.27 17.36 -20.50
C HIS A 119 2.33 16.17 -20.74
N LEU A 120 1.03 16.33 -20.49
CA LEU A 120 0.03 15.29 -20.74
C LEU A 120 0.00 14.89 -22.21
N GLN A 121 0.02 15.85 -23.13
CA GLN A 121 0.10 15.57 -24.58
C GLN A 121 1.35 14.78 -24.95
N SER A 122 2.50 15.07 -24.34
CA SER A 122 3.75 14.35 -24.59
C SER A 122 3.77 12.91 -24.04
N MET A 123 2.96 12.63 -23.02
CA MET A 123 2.85 11.32 -22.37
C MET A 123 1.85 10.39 -23.05
N LEU A 124 1.00 10.94 -23.93
CA LEU A 124 0.13 10.11 -24.76
C LEU A 124 0.98 9.36 -25.79
N PRO A 125 0.70 8.07 -26.04
CA PRO A 125 1.29 7.36 -27.16
C PRO A 125 1.05 8.16 -28.45
N PRO A 126 1.99 8.13 -29.42
CA PRO A 126 1.72 8.69 -30.72
C PRO A 126 0.46 8.04 -31.26
N GLU A 127 -0.58 8.83 -31.49
CA GLU A 127 -1.76 8.37 -32.19
C GLU A 127 -1.30 7.71 -33.50
N ASP A 128 -1.69 6.45 -33.72
CA ASP A 128 -1.44 5.67 -34.94
C ASP A 128 -2.22 6.23 -36.15
N LYS A 129 -2.32 7.55 -36.26
CA LYS A 129 -2.71 8.23 -37.49
C LYS A 129 -1.49 8.23 -38.39
N LYS A 130 -1.25 7.08 -39.03
CA LYS A 130 -0.43 7.01 -40.25
C LYS A 130 -0.83 8.21 -41.12
N PRO A 131 0.09 9.12 -41.46
CA PRO A 131 -0.23 10.09 -42.49
C PRO A 131 -0.53 9.27 -43.73
N LYS A 132 -1.76 9.34 -44.24
CA LYS A 132 -2.04 8.98 -45.63
C LYS A 132 -1.27 9.99 -46.48
N GLN A 133 0.03 9.77 -46.65
CA GLN A 133 0.80 10.44 -47.68
C GLN A 133 0.15 10.02 -48.99
N GLY A 134 -0.59 10.95 -49.58
CA GLY A 134 -1.10 10.82 -50.93
C GLY A 134 0.06 10.42 -51.83
N ILE A 135 -0.08 9.26 -52.47
CA ILE A 135 0.86 8.76 -53.46
C ILE A 135 0.78 9.72 -54.65
N ILE A 136 1.59 10.78 -54.63
CA ILE A 136 1.93 11.52 -55.84
C ILE A 136 3.19 10.86 -56.40
N LYS A 137 2.97 9.89 -57.29
CA LYS A 137 4.01 9.38 -58.18
C LYS A 137 4.57 10.54 -58.99
N LYS A 138 5.83 10.91 -58.77
CA LYS A 138 6.67 11.53 -59.81
C LYS A 138 7.95 10.73 -59.97
N ARG A 139 8.08 10.13 -61.15
CA ARG A 139 9.29 9.53 -61.70
C ARG A 139 10.17 10.66 -62.25
N SER A 140 11.44 10.71 -61.86
CA SER A 140 12.59 11.17 -62.66
C SER A 140 13.87 10.91 -61.86
N SER A 141 14.58 9.82 -62.14
CA SER A 141 15.77 9.75 -63.02
C SER A 141 17.06 10.30 -62.41
N ASN A 142 17.99 9.38 -62.14
CA ASN A 142 19.46 9.48 -62.22
C ASN A 142 20.21 10.62 -61.49
N GLY A 143 21.16 10.24 -60.64
CA GLY A 143 22.24 11.12 -60.21
C GLY A 143 23.22 10.45 -59.25
N LYS A 144 24.40 10.10 -59.76
CA LYS A 144 25.47 9.37 -59.06
C LYS A 144 26.11 10.19 -57.91
N LYS A 145 26.55 9.45 -56.88
CA LYS A 145 27.53 9.75 -55.82
C LYS A 145 28.45 10.97 -56.05
N LYS A 146 28.72 11.73 -54.97
CA LYS A 146 30.10 12.06 -54.53
C LYS A 146 30.14 12.47 -53.05
N LYS A 147 31.04 11.82 -52.31
CA LYS A 147 31.46 12.14 -50.94
C LYS A 147 32.49 13.28 -51.00
N THR A 148 32.43 14.25 -50.08
CA THR A 148 33.61 15.05 -49.69
C THR A 148 33.51 15.47 -48.22
N LYS A 149 34.54 15.11 -47.44
CA LYS A 149 35.10 15.78 -46.25
C LYS A 149 36.58 15.35 -46.16
N PRO A 150 37.50 16.09 -45.53
CA PRO A 150 37.50 17.48 -45.06
C PRO A 150 38.68 18.30 -45.67
N GLN A 151 38.72 19.63 -45.43
CA GLN A 151 39.88 20.48 -45.70
C GLN A 151 40.63 20.74 -44.38
N LEU A 152 41.94 20.50 -44.41
CA LEU A 152 42.95 20.90 -43.42
C LEU A 152 43.05 22.44 -43.38
N MET A 153 43.19 23.02 -42.18
CA MET A 153 43.91 24.29 -42.00
C MET A 153 44.80 24.15 -40.77
N GLU A 154 46.11 24.16 -40.99
CA GLU A 154 47.12 24.56 -40.02
C GLU A 154 47.79 25.84 -40.56
N THR A 155 47.71 26.92 -39.79
CA THR A 155 48.70 27.99 -39.67
C THR A 155 48.55 28.60 -38.30
#